data_AF-A0A9X0QCZ5-F1
#
_entry.id   AF-A0A9X0QCZ5-F1
#
_cell.length_a   1.000
_cell.length_b   1.000
_cell.length_c   1.000
_cell.angle_alpha   90.00
_cell.angle_beta   90.00
_cell.angle_gamma   90.00
#
_symmetry.space_group_name_H-M   'P 1'
#
loop_
_entity.id
_entity.type
_entity.pdbx_description
1 polymer ?
#
loop_
_entity_poly.entity_id
_entity_poly.type
_entity_poly.pdbx_seq_one_letter_code
_entity_poly.pdbx_strand_id
1 'polypeptide(L)'
;MSSTTQISDLQKKPLSPDMDEWEEFLEGRYKEGKSEKEFRQYDAEADPGVAEFYRLNHTYQTHAYALDKEHQYFRLTRGEKSIWEAAEFLNTLVDDSDPDTDLTQLEHLLQTSEAIRKDGHPRWMVATGFVHDLGKCLCLYAEPQWGVVGDTFPTGCAYSDAVVFPEYFHANPDSQNPQYQTKLGIYEENCGLDKVTMSFGHDGYIYQVMKNYLPLESLYMLRYHSFYAWHRHGAYDYLCNDQDRAMLPWVLKFNPYDLYSKGHIKPDFNQLKPYYDDLFAEFFPDKIAW
;
A
#
# COMPACT_ATOMS: atom_id res chain seq x y z
N MET A 1 43.05 -14.45 15.92
CA MET A 1 43.32 -13.54 14.78
C MET A 1 42.59 -14.14 13.59
N SER A 2 41.37 -13.67 13.37
CA SER A 2 40.97 -12.80 12.24
C SER A 2 40.92 -13.61 10.93
N SER A 3 39.71 -14.01 10.52
CA SER A 3 38.88 -13.35 9.47
C SER A 3 39.36 -13.76 8.08
N THR A 4 38.53 -14.17 7.13
CA THR A 4 37.29 -13.52 6.71
C THR A 4 36.49 -14.53 5.90
N THR A 5 35.25 -14.80 6.32
CA THR A 5 34.26 -15.54 5.53
C THR A 5 33.79 -14.63 4.40
N GLN A 6 33.88 -15.12 3.16
CA GLN A 6 33.32 -14.48 1.97
C GLN A 6 31.80 -14.32 2.16
N ILE A 7 31.36 -13.11 2.46
CA ILE A 7 29.97 -12.69 2.31
C ILE A 7 29.74 -12.46 0.82
N SER A 8 28.67 -13.08 0.32
CA SER A 8 28.35 -13.35 -1.07
C SER A 8 28.13 -12.12 -1.94
N ASP A 9 28.52 -12.25 -3.21
CA ASP A 9 28.28 -11.32 -4.33
C ASP A 9 26.80 -11.07 -4.69
N LEU A 10 25.85 -11.45 -3.82
CA LEU A 10 24.40 -11.29 -4.05
C LEU A 10 23.86 -9.91 -3.62
N GLN A 11 24.69 -9.06 -2.98
CA GLN A 11 24.28 -7.72 -2.52
C GLN A 11 24.45 -6.59 -3.56
N LYS A 12 24.84 -6.89 -4.82
CA LYS A 12 25.20 -5.87 -5.82
C LYS A 12 24.64 -6.09 -7.22
N LYS A 13 23.40 -6.53 -7.35
CA LYS A 13 22.68 -6.34 -8.62
C LYS A 13 21.67 -5.20 -8.47
N PRO A 14 21.90 -4.03 -9.10
CA PRO A 14 20.80 -3.14 -9.41
C PRO A 14 19.74 -3.97 -10.14
N LEU A 15 18.50 -3.91 -9.68
CA LEU A 15 17.39 -4.47 -10.46
C LEU A 15 17.36 -3.72 -11.78
N SER A 16 17.47 -4.46 -12.88
CA SER A 16 17.32 -3.91 -14.21
C SER A 16 15.88 -3.35 -14.32
N PRO A 17 15.69 -2.16 -14.91
CA PRO A 17 14.36 -1.58 -15.10
C PRO A 17 13.66 -2.12 -16.36
N ASP A 18 14.04 -3.31 -16.85
CA ASP A 18 13.51 -3.79 -18.12
C ASP A 18 12.05 -4.22 -17.97
N MET A 19 11.16 -3.54 -18.69
CA MET A 19 9.71 -3.77 -18.66
C MET A 19 9.33 -5.18 -19.14
N ASP A 20 10.20 -5.82 -19.92
CA ASP A 20 10.02 -7.17 -20.45
C ASP A 20 10.24 -8.26 -19.37
N GLU A 21 11.23 -8.09 -18.48
CA GLU A 21 11.42 -8.97 -17.29
C GLU A 21 10.26 -8.82 -16.29
N TRP A 22 9.60 -7.66 -16.35
CA TRP A 22 8.45 -7.25 -15.57
C TRP A 22 7.14 -7.91 -16.04
N GLU A 23 6.90 -7.94 -17.35
CA GLU A 23 5.76 -8.65 -17.96
C GLU A 23 5.86 -10.17 -17.74
N GLU A 24 7.06 -10.75 -17.90
CA GLU A 24 7.30 -12.19 -17.67
C GLU A 24 7.10 -12.59 -16.19
N PHE A 25 7.44 -11.71 -15.25
CA PHE A 25 7.18 -11.90 -13.81
C PHE A 25 5.68 -11.87 -13.45
N LEU A 26 4.88 -11.10 -14.19
CA LEU A 26 3.44 -10.95 -14.00
C LEU A 26 2.65 -12.14 -14.56
N GLU A 27 3.03 -12.68 -15.72
CA GLU A 27 2.31 -13.76 -16.42
C GLU A 27 2.05 -15.00 -15.54
N GLY A 28 2.96 -15.32 -14.61
CA GLY A 28 2.86 -16.49 -13.73
C GLY A 28 1.98 -16.33 -12.48
N ARG A 29 1.49 -15.12 -12.19
CA ARG A 29 0.81 -14.81 -10.91
C ARG A 29 -0.69 -14.57 -11.04
N TYR A 30 -1.19 -14.41 -12.26
CA TYR A 30 -2.63 -14.31 -12.51
C TYR A 30 -3.36 -15.56 -11.99
N LYS A 31 -4.53 -15.35 -11.36
CA LYS A 31 -5.48 -16.45 -11.09
C LYS A 31 -5.67 -17.25 -12.39
N GLU A 32 -5.72 -18.58 -12.31
CA GLU A 32 -6.11 -19.43 -13.45
C GLU A 32 -7.38 -18.85 -14.11
N GLY A 33 -7.21 -18.18 -15.25
CA GLY A 33 -8.30 -17.69 -16.10
C GLY A 33 -8.62 -16.18 -16.08
N LYS A 34 -7.86 -15.28 -15.43
CA LYS A 34 -8.03 -13.82 -15.63
C LYS A 34 -6.72 -13.15 -16.03
N SER A 35 -6.68 -12.55 -17.22
CA SER A 35 -5.55 -11.77 -17.73
C SER A 35 -5.43 -10.40 -17.06
N GLU A 36 -4.28 -9.72 -17.21
CA GLU A 36 -4.07 -8.32 -16.78
C GLU A 36 -5.21 -7.38 -17.22
N LYS A 37 -5.73 -7.63 -18.43
CA LYS A 37 -6.77 -6.83 -19.06
C LYS A 37 -8.13 -7.00 -18.39
N GLU A 38 -8.35 -8.06 -17.63
CA GLU A 38 -9.63 -8.39 -16.96
C GLU A 38 -9.64 -8.00 -15.48
N PHE A 39 -8.52 -7.52 -14.94
CA PHE A 39 -8.36 -7.20 -13.52
C PHE A 39 -8.30 -5.68 -13.28
N ARG A 40 -9.05 -5.20 -12.27
CA ARG A 40 -9.28 -3.77 -12.01
C ARG A 40 -9.97 -3.05 -13.18
N GLN A 41 -10.96 -3.71 -13.79
CA GLN A 41 -11.95 -3.01 -14.60
C GLN A 41 -12.99 -2.40 -13.67
N TYR A 42 -13.14 -1.07 -13.73
CA TYR A 42 -14.13 -0.36 -12.94
C TYR A 42 -15.31 -0.02 -13.84
N ASP A 43 -16.44 -0.67 -13.58
CA ASP A 43 -17.71 -0.39 -14.24
C ASP A 43 -18.75 -0.14 -13.15
N ALA A 44 -19.29 1.08 -13.13
CA ALA A 44 -20.23 1.49 -12.08
C ALA A 44 -21.58 0.77 -12.16
N GLU A 45 -21.95 0.25 -13.34
CA GLU A 45 -23.17 -0.56 -13.52
C GLU A 45 -22.94 -2.01 -13.10
N ALA A 46 -21.73 -2.55 -13.33
CA ALA A 46 -21.36 -3.91 -12.94
C ALA A 46 -21.13 -4.04 -11.42
N ASP A 47 -20.48 -3.05 -10.80
CA ASP A 47 -20.03 -3.10 -9.40
C ASP A 47 -20.51 -1.86 -8.61
N PRO A 48 -21.83 -1.69 -8.38
CA PRO A 48 -22.39 -0.47 -7.78
C PRO A 48 -21.90 -0.20 -6.35
N GLY A 49 -21.50 -1.23 -5.60
CA GLY A 49 -20.91 -1.08 -4.27
C GLY A 49 -19.53 -0.42 -4.29
N VAL A 50 -18.68 -0.83 -5.23
CA VAL A 50 -17.34 -0.24 -5.46
C VAL A 50 -17.48 1.19 -5.96
N ALA A 51 -18.44 1.44 -6.85
CA ALA A 51 -18.75 2.79 -7.32
C ALA A 51 -19.19 3.72 -6.17
N GLU A 52 -20.11 3.28 -5.31
CA GLU A 52 -20.56 4.07 -4.16
C GLU A 52 -19.43 4.32 -3.15
N PHE A 53 -18.58 3.33 -2.91
CA PHE A 53 -17.37 3.48 -2.09
C PHE A 53 -16.49 4.62 -2.61
N TYR A 54 -16.13 4.59 -3.91
CA TYR A 54 -15.27 5.62 -4.49
C TYR A 54 -15.99 6.97 -4.59
N ARG A 55 -17.31 6.99 -4.78
CA ARG A 55 -18.10 8.22 -4.72
C ARG A 55 -17.97 8.89 -3.35
N LEU A 56 -18.08 8.13 -2.26
CA LEU A 56 -17.89 8.64 -0.89
C LEU A 56 -16.44 9.07 -0.66
N ASN A 57 -15.46 8.25 -1.06
CA ASN A 57 -14.04 8.57 -0.94
C ASN A 57 -13.71 9.91 -1.61
N HIS A 58 -14.02 10.05 -2.91
CA HIS A 58 -13.72 11.27 -3.67
C HIS A 58 -14.52 12.47 -3.19
N THR A 59 -15.72 12.29 -2.62
CA THR A 59 -16.51 13.40 -2.06
C THR A 59 -15.87 13.96 -0.79
N TYR A 60 -15.33 13.11 0.09
CA TYR A 60 -14.97 13.51 1.46
C TYR A 60 -13.46 13.58 1.75
N GLN A 61 -12.61 12.97 0.92
CA GLN A 61 -11.15 13.11 0.99
C GLN A 61 -10.71 14.50 0.50
N THR A 62 -10.88 15.49 1.37
CA THR A 62 -10.36 16.85 1.18
C THR A 62 -8.94 16.96 1.74
N HIS A 63 -8.20 17.96 1.30
CA HIS A 63 -6.88 18.29 1.85
C HIS A 63 -6.95 18.55 3.37
N ALA A 64 -7.99 19.26 3.82
CA ALA A 64 -8.21 19.52 5.24
C ALA A 64 -8.52 18.22 6.03
N TYR A 65 -9.33 17.32 5.47
CA TYR A 65 -9.60 16.02 6.07
C TYR A 65 -8.31 15.20 6.21
N ALA A 66 -7.50 15.13 5.15
CA ALA A 66 -6.25 14.38 5.17
C ALA A 66 -5.31 14.91 6.28
N LEU A 67 -5.07 16.22 6.34
CA LEU A 67 -4.23 16.83 7.37
C LEU A 67 -4.75 16.61 8.80
N ASP A 68 -6.05 16.70 9.03
CA ASP A 68 -6.66 16.44 10.34
C ASP A 68 -6.43 14.99 10.78
N LYS A 69 -6.60 14.04 9.85
CA LYS A 69 -6.35 12.62 10.09
C LYS A 69 -4.88 12.30 10.32
N GLU A 70 -3.96 12.89 9.55
CA GLU A 70 -2.52 12.78 9.82
C GLU A 70 -2.19 13.29 11.23
N HIS A 71 -2.69 14.47 11.61
CA HIS A 71 -2.49 15.00 12.96
C HIS A 71 -3.11 14.08 14.04
N GLN A 72 -4.26 13.47 13.76
CA GLN A 72 -4.91 12.54 14.67
C GLN A 72 -4.09 11.24 14.85
N TYR A 73 -3.66 10.61 13.76
CA TYR A 73 -3.17 9.22 13.77
C TYR A 73 -1.65 9.08 13.72
N PHE A 74 -0.90 10.01 13.13
CA PHE A 74 0.56 9.86 12.97
C PHE A 74 1.36 10.04 14.27
N ARG A 75 0.67 10.41 15.36
CA ARG A 75 1.23 10.43 16.72
C ARG A 75 1.30 9.05 17.37
N LEU A 76 0.66 8.04 16.78
CA LEU A 76 0.68 6.64 17.22
C LEU A 76 0.24 6.46 18.68
N THR A 77 -0.95 6.98 19.03
CA THR A 77 -1.48 7.02 20.41
C THR A 77 -2.59 6.00 20.68
N ARG A 78 -2.75 4.97 19.83
CA ARG A 78 -3.72 3.86 19.97
C ARG A 78 -3.16 2.69 20.78
N GLY A 79 -1.98 2.88 21.37
CA GLY A 79 -1.34 1.97 22.32
C GLY A 79 -0.25 1.14 21.66
N GLU A 80 0.30 0.20 22.42
CA GLU A 80 1.37 -0.67 21.93
C GLU A 80 0.85 -2.07 21.62
N LYS A 81 1.28 -2.62 20.48
CA LYS A 81 0.98 -4.00 20.06
C LYS A 81 2.21 -4.63 19.39
N SER A 82 2.35 -5.94 19.53
CA SER A 82 3.21 -6.73 18.64
C SER A 82 2.60 -6.78 17.23
N ILE A 83 3.40 -7.20 16.23
CA ILE A 83 2.90 -7.41 14.86
C ILE A 83 1.76 -8.45 14.84
N TRP A 84 1.86 -9.51 15.65
CA TRP A 84 0.79 -10.51 15.77
C TRP A 84 -0.47 -9.95 16.42
N GLU A 85 -0.34 -9.19 17.51
CA GLU A 85 -1.48 -8.54 18.18
C GLU A 85 -2.19 -7.56 17.24
N ALA A 86 -1.46 -6.88 16.35
CA ALA A 86 -2.03 -6.00 15.33
C ALA A 86 -2.74 -6.78 14.21
N ALA A 87 -2.16 -7.90 13.75
CA ALA A 87 -2.79 -8.77 12.76
C ALA A 87 -4.06 -9.43 13.31
N GLU A 88 -4.04 -9.91 14.55
CA GLU A 88 -5.22 -10.45 15.25
C GLU A 88 -6.30 -9.38 15.42
N PHE A 89 -5.90 -8.14 15.74
CA PHE A 89 -6.83 -7.02 15.81
C PHE A 89 -7.48 -6.75 14.46
N LEU A 90 -6.69 -6.60 13.39
CA LEU A 90 -7.20 -6.42 12.02
C LEU A 90 -8.14 -7.57 11.60
N ASN A 91 -7.87 -8.80 12.05
CA ASN A 91 -8.69 -9.96 11.76
C ASN A 91 -10.13 -9.89 12.31
N THR A 92 -10.43 -8.92 13.17
CA THR A 92 -11.80 -8.63 13.64
C THR A 92 -12.59 -7.76 12.65
N LEU A 93 -11.94 -7.21 11.62
CA LEU A 93 -12.58 -6.44 10.57
C LEU A 93 -13.31 -7.37 9.60
N VAL A 94 -14.60 -7.08 9.37
CA VAL A 94 -15.36 -7.59 8.24
C VAL A 94 -15.23 -6.56 7.13
N ASP A 95 -14.61 -6.93 6.00
CA ASP A 95 -14.43 -6.04 4.85
C ASP A 95 -15.68 -6.05 3.98
N ASP A 96 -16.49 -4.99 4.07
CA ASP A 96 -17.75 -4.86 3.32
C ASP A 96 -17.53 -4.51 1.83
N SER A 97 -16.28 -4.32 1.38
CA SER A 97 -15.94 -3.89 0.02
C SER A 97 -15.54 -5.04 -0.94
N ASP A 98 -15.24 -6.24 -0.44
CA ASP A 98 -14.79 -7.38 -1.25
C ASP A 98 -15.81 -8.53 -1.22
N PRO A 99 -16.67 -8.68 -2.25
CA PRO A 99 -17.69 -9.74 -2.32
C PRO A 99 -17.12 -11.15 -2.56
N ASP A 100 -15.79 -11.29 -2.73
CA ASP A 100 -15.14 -12.46 -3.33
C ASP A 100 -14.09 -13.16 -2.44
N THR A 101 -14.06 -12.94 -1.12
CA THR A 101 -13.03 -13.59 -0.26
C THR A 101 -13.57 -14.28 1.00
N ASP A 102 -13.53 -15.62 1.02
CA ASP A 102 -13.57 -16.47 2.24
C ASP A 102 -12.25 -16.38 3.05
N LEU A 103 -11.44 -15.33 2.81
CA LEU A 103 -10.14 -15.14 3.42
C LEU A 103 -10.24 -14.12 4.54
N THR A 104 -9.76 -14.53 5.70
CA THR A 104 -9.51 -13.63 6.83
C THR A 104 -8.37 -12.68 6.50
N GLN A 105 -8.32 -11.51 7.14
CA GLN A 105 -7.24 -10.54 6.91
C GLN A 105 -5.86 -11.15 7.18
N LEU A 106 -5.74 -11.98 8.22
CA LEU A 106 -4.49 -12.69 8.52
C LEU A 106 -4.05 -13.64 7.37
N GLU A 107 -4.98 -14.33 6.72
CA GLU A 107 -4.67 -15.18 5.57
C GLU A 107 -4.15 -14.33 4.39
N HIS A 108 -4.71 -13.15 4.14
CA HIS A 108 -4.21 -12.22 3.12
C HIS A 108 -2.77 -11.76 3.39
N LEU A 109 -2.49 -11.31 4.62
CA LEU A 109 -1.13 -10.88 5.00
C LEU A 109 -0.10 -12.01 4.81
N LEU A 110 -0.46 -13.23 5.20
CA LEU A 110 0.39 -14.40 5.02
C LEU A 110 0.53 -14.80 3.56
N GLN A 111 -0.51 -14.73 2.74
CA GLN A 111 -0.43 -15.05 1.31
C GLN A 111 0.53 -14.10 0.58
N THR A 112 0.40 -12.80 0.81
CA THR A 112 1.30 -11.79 0.22
C THR A 112 2.74 -12.02 0.67
N SER A 113 2.96 -12.21 1.98
CA SER A 113 4.29 -12.43 2.52
C SER A 113 4.93 -13.75 2.08
N GLU A 114 4.17 -14.85 2.04
CA GLU A 114 4.66 -16.15 1.56
C GLU A 114 4.96 -16.15 0.07
N ALA A 115 4.18 -15.43 -0.73
CA ALA A 115 4.47 -15.27 -2.15
C ALA A 115 5.82 -14.56 -2.35
N ILE A 116 6.11 -13.50 -1.58
CA ILE A 116 7.41 -12.81 -1.59
C ILE A 116 8.54 -13.75 -1.13
N ARG A 117 8.29 -14.55 -0.08
CA ARG A 117 9.26 -15.50 0.45
C ARG A 117 9.61 -16.59 -0.54
N LYS A 118 8.61 -17.14 -1.24
CA LYS A 118 8.76 -18.22 -2.22
C LYS A 118 9.65 -17.81 -3.40
N ASP A 119 9.61 -16.53 -3.77
CA ASP A 119 10.44 -15.96 -4.85
C ASP A 119 11.86 -15.58 -4.39
N GLY A 120 12.22 -15.88 -3.14
CA GLY A 120 13.57 -15.70 -2.63
C GLY A 120 13.94 -14.22 -2.43
N HIS A 121 12.96 -13.34 -2.23
CA HIS A 121 13.22 -11.94 -1.91
C HIS A 121 13.79 -11.76 -0.50
N PRO A 122 14.47 -10.62 -0.23
CA PRO A 122 15.04 -10.34 1.08
C PRO A 122 14.00 -10.39 2.20
N ARG A 123 14.46 -10.77 3.41
CA ARG A 123 13.59 -10.91 4.59
C ARG A 123 12.82 -9.64 4.94
N TRP A 124 13.42 -8.45 4.76
CA TRP A 124 12.70 -7.18 4.96
C TRP A 124 11.51 -7.02 4.01
N MET A 125 11.59 -7.54 2.77
CA MET A 125 10.49 -7.47 1.80
C MET A 125 9.39 -8.45 2.18
N VAL A 126 9.77 -9.63 2.70
CA VAL A 126 8.81 -10.60 3.27
C VAL A 126 8.06 -9.96 4.44
N ALA A 127 8.77 -9.31 5.37
CA ALA A 127 8.15 -8.57 6.48
C ALA A 127 7.23 -7.45 5.97
N THR A 128 7.64 -6.74 4.91
CA THR A 128 6.81 -5.70 4.27
C THR A 128 5.49 -6.26 3.76
N GLY A 129 5.51 -7.41 3.07
CA GLY A 129 4.29 -8.07 2.62
C GLY A 129 3.36 -8.50 3.75
N PHE A 130 3.90 -8.84 4.93
CA PHE A 130 3.04 -9.15 6.07
C PHE A 130 2.40 -7.88 6.66
N VAL A 131 3.13 -6.76 6.72
CA VAL A 131 2.62 -5.58 7.44
C VAL A 131 1.83 -4.60 6.58
N HIS A 132 1.89 -4.70 5.23
CA HIS A 132 1.35 -3.68 4.32
C HIS A 132 -0.08 -3.23 4.63
N ASP A 133 -0.96 -4.18 4.92
CA ASP A 133 -2.37 -3.90 5.16
C ASP A 133 -2.74 -3.73 6.64
N LEU A 134 -1.79 -3.82 7.57
CA LEU A 134 -2.07 -3.62 8.99
C LEU A 134 -2.60 -2.21 9.29
N GLY A 135 -2.39 -1.25 8.40
CA GLY A 135 -2.98 0.08 8.50
C GLY A 135 -4.51 0.10 8.39
N LYS A 136 -5.13 -0.96 7.85
CA LYS A 136 -6.59 -1.12 7.78
C LYS A 136 -7.26 -1.21 9.16
N CYS A 137 -6.48 -1.39 10.24
CA CYS A 137 -6.98 -1.32 11.60
C CYS A 137 -7.62 0.04 11.95
N LEU A 138 -7.37 1.10 11.17
CA LEU A 138 -8.11 2.37 11.25
C LEU A 138 -9.63 2.18 11.17
N CYS A 139 -10.13 1.23 10.39
CA CYS A 139 -11.56 0.89 10.34
C CYS A 139 -12.10 0.47 11.71
N LEU A 140 -11.28 -0.25 12.49
CA LEU A 140 -11.61 -0.70 13.84
C LEU A 140 -11.48 0.43 14.89
N TYR A 141 -10.84 1.55 14.52
CA TYR A 141 -10.85 2.80 15.27
C TYR A 141 -12.00 3.73 14.87
N ALA A 142 -13.04 3.16 14.24
CA ALA A 142 -14.26 3.83 13.79
C ALA A 142 -14.06 4.81 12.63
N GLU A 143 -12.95 4.72 11.88
CA GLU A 143 -12.87 5.38 10.58
C GLU A 143 -13.76 4.66 9.56
N PRO A 144 -14.45 5.38 8.68
CA PRO A 144 -15.20 4.76 7.59
C PRO A 144 -14.23 4.12 6.59
N GLN A 145 -14.61 3.00 5.97
CA GLN A 145 -13.73 2.30 5.02
C GLN A 145 -13.26 3.20 3.87
N TRP A 146 -14.11 4.11 3.36
CA TRP A 146 -13.71 5.07 2.33
C TRP A 146 -12.57 6.01 2.76
N GLY A 147 -12.39 6.21 4.07
CA GLY A 147 -11.30 6.99 4.66
C GLY A 147 -10.06 6.16 5.01
N VAL A 148 -10.04 4.87 4.69
CA VAL A 148 -9.00 3.92 5.09
C VAL A 148 -8.44 3.13 3.92
N VAL A 149 -9.30 2.50 3.11
CA VAL A 149 -8.90 1.63 2.00
C VAL A 149 -9.08 2.33 0.65
N GLY A 150 -8.74 1.64 -0.43
CA GLY A 150 -8.90 2.12 -1.81
C GLY A 150 -7.69 2.89 -2.34
N ASP A 151 -7.76 3.23 -3.62
CA ASP A 151 -6.69 3.94 -4.31
C ASP A 151 -6.47 5.33 -3.73
N THR A 152 -5.20 5.73 -3.62
CA THR A 152 -4.81 7.03 -3.07
C THR A 152 -4.47 8.03 -4.16
N PHE A 153 -4.61 9.31 -3.84
CA PHE A 153 -4.30 10.42 -4.73
C PHE A 153 -3.79 11.64 -3.94
N PRO A 154 -2.98 12.52 -4.55
CA PRO A 154 -2.60 13.80 -3.94
C PRO A 154 -3.81 14.70 -3.71
N THR A 155 -3.92 15.26 -2.50
CA THR A 155 -4.86 16.34 -2.19
C THR A 155 -4.20 17.70 -2.35
N GLY A 156 -4.95 18.79 -2.47
CA GLY A 156 -4.36 20.14 -2.54
C GLY A 156 -3.76 20.52 -3.91
N CYS A 157 -3.92 19.68 -4.93
CA CYS A 157 -3.67 19.97 -6.35
C CYS A 157 -4.72 19.30 -7.24
N ALA A 158 -4.68 19.57 -8.55
CA ALA A 158 -5.70 19.07 -9.47
C ALA A 158 -5.72 17.54 -9.49
N TYR A 159 -6.92 16.97 -9.53
CA TYR A 159 -7.11 15.53 -9.68
C TYR A 159 -6.80 15.09 -11.10
N SER A 160 -6.11 13.96 -11.24
CA SER A 160 -5.78 13.36 -12.53
C SER A 160 -6.94 12.50 -13.03
N ASP A 161 -7.18 12.49 -14.34
CA ASP A 161 -8.13 11.56 -14.99
C ASP A 161 -7.68 10.08 -14.87
N ALA A 162 -6.46 9.82 -14.39
CA ALA A 162 -5.96 8.48 -14.09
C ALA A 162 -6.38 7.95 -12.71
N VAL A 163 -6.98 8.77 -11.85
CA VAL A 163 -7.62 8.30 -10.62
C VAL A 163 -8.91 7.57 -11.00
N VAL A 164 -9.25 6.47 -10.31
CA VAL A 164 -10.50 5.73 -10.54
C VAL A 164 -11.71 6.68 -10.39
N PHE A 165 -12.74 6.56 -11.22
CA PHE A 165 -13.95 7.42 -11.21
C PHE A 165 -13.67 8.92 -10.93
N PRO A 166 -12.83 9.59 -11.74
CA PRO A 166 -12.42 10.97 -11.47
C PRO A 166 -13.59 11.96 -11.54
N GLU A 167 -14.69 11.62 -12.23
CA GLU A 167 -15.90 12.42 -12.28
C GLU A 167 -16.55 12.64 -10.90
N TYR A 168 -16.33 11.75 -9.93
CA TYR A 168 -16.88 11.90 -8.58
C TYR A 168 -16.24 13.05 -7.79
N PHE A 169 -15.07 13.55 -8.20
CA PHE A 169 -14.46 14.73 -7.58
C PHE A 169 -15.28 16.01 -7.77
N HIS A 170 -16.26 16.05 -8.69
CA HIS A 170 -17.18 17.18 -8.80
C HIS A 170 -17.97 17.43 -7.50
N ALA A 171 -18.19 16.40 -6.69
CA ALA A 171 -18.85 16.53 -5.39
C ALA A 171 -17.90 16.96 -4.25
N ASN A 172 -16.58 16.89 -4.47
CA ASN A 172 -15.59 17.29 -3.47
C ASN A 172 -15.56 18.81 -3.33
N PRO A 173 -15.66 19.39 -2.11
CA PRO A 173 -15.59 20.84 -1.94
C PRO A 173 -14.24 21.45 -2.37
N ASP A 174 -13.14 20.69 -2.37
CA ASP A 174 -11.83 21.16 -2.86
C ASP A 174 -11.86 21.45 -4.38
N SER A 175 -12.78 20.84 -5.13
CA SER A 175 -13.01 21.15 -6.56
C SER A 175 -13.40 22.61 -6.79
N GLN A 176 -13.96 23.26 -5.77
CA GLN A 176 -14.37 24.66 -5.81
C GLN A 176 -13.26 25.62 -5.38
N ASN A 177 -12.11 25.11 -4.91
CA ASN A 177 -10.96 25.94 -4.55
C ASN A 177 -10.05 26.14 -5.77
N PRO A 178 -9.99 27.36 -6.36
CA PRO A 178 -9.21 27.61 -7.58
C PRO A 178 -7.72 27.31 -7.44
N GLN A 179 -7.16 27.43 -6.23
CA GLN A 179 -5.75 27.10 -5.98
C GLN A 179 -5.50 25.62 -6.21
N TYR A 180 -6.36 24.75 -5.67
CA TYR A 180 -6.23 23.30 -5.79
C TYR A 180 -6.59 22.78 -7.18
N GLN A 181 -7.20 23.58 -8.05
CA GLN A 181 -7.52 23.16 -9.42
C GLN A 181 -6.39 23.38 -10.42
N THR A 182 -5.20 23.79 -9.96
CA THR A 182 -4.00 23.90 -10.80
C THR A 182 -3.16 22.63 -10.72
N LYS A 183 -2.34 22.38 -11.76
CA LYS A 183 -1.45 21.21 -11.85
C LYS A 183 -0.66 20.99 -10.56
N LEU A 184 -0.04 22.05 -10.02
CA LEU A 184 0.79 21.99 -8.82
C LEU A 184 0.00 22.28 -7.54
N GLY A 185 -1.11 23.00 -7.61
CA GLY A 185 -1.89 23.31 -6.44
C GLY A 185 -1.12 24.14 -5.42
N ILE A 186 -0.94 23.57 -4.22
CA ILE A 186 -0.10 24.13 -3.15
C ILE A 186 1.36 23.68 -3.20
N TYR A 187 1.71 22.76 -4.12
CA TYR A 187 3.03 22.14 -4.16
C TYR A 187 3.99 22.87 -5.09
N GLU A 188 5.27 22.56 -4.92
CA GLU A 188 6.33 22.93 -5.87
C GLU A 188 6.59 21.77 -6.84
N GLU A 189 7.07 22.08 -8.04
CA GLU A 189 7.46 21.06 -9.02
C GLU A 189 8.64 20.23 -8.48
N ASN A 190 8.53 18.90 -8.59
CA ASN A 190 9.50 17.92 -8.07
C ASN A 190 9.79 18.06 -6.57
N CYS A 191 8.81 18.51 -5.77
CA CYS A 191 8.99 18.72 -4.34
C CYS A 191 9.35 17.43 -3.57
N GLY A 192 8.93 16.27 -4.09
CA GLY A 192 9.04 14.96 -3.47
C GLY A 192 7.70 14.50 -2.91
N LEU A 193 7.34 13.24 -3.16
CA LEU A 193 6.11 12.64 -2.64
C LEU A 193 6.08 12.60 -1.10
N ASP A 194 7.23 12.73 -0.44
CA ASP A 194 7.30 12.85 1.02
C ASP A 194 6.67 14.14 1.54
N LYS A 195 6.63 15.20 0.71
CA LYS A 195 6.03 16.51 1.00
C LYS A 195 4.62 16.68 0.44
N VAL A 196 4.12 15.68 -0.29
CA VAL A 196 2.77 15.68 -0.84
C VAL A 196 1.81 15.08 0.18
N THR A 197 0.72 15.79 0.47
CA THR A 197 -0.36 15.25 1.29
C THR A 197 -1.23 14.36 0.41
N MET A 198 -1.14 13.06 0.66
CA MET A 198 -1.99 12.05 0.01
C MET A 198 -3.37 12.03 0.68
N SER A 199 -4.39 11.57 -0.03
CA SER A 199 -5.65 11.13 0.57
C SER A 199 -5.36 10.19 1.74
N PHE A 200 -5.99 10.41 2.89
CA PHE A 200 -5.65 9.66 4.10
C PHE A 200 -6.12 8.21 3.99
N GLY A 201 -5.33 7.27 4.52
CA GLY A 201 -5.66 5.86 4.51
C GLY A 201 -4.58 4.97 5.14
N HIS A 202 -4.73 3.67 4.93
CA HIS A 202 -3.87 2.63 5.49
C HIS A 202 -2.40 2.79 5.08
N ASP A 203 -2.07 3.13 3.82
CA ASP A 203 -0.70 3.37 3.33
C ASP A 203 0.08 4.36 4.19
N GLY A 204 -0.45 5.57 4.34
CA GLY A 204 0.20 6.65 5.08
C GLY A 204 0.35 6.31 6.55
N TYR A 205 -0.67 5.68 7.14
CA TYR A 205 -0.64 5.29 8.54
C TYR A 205 0.36 4.16 8.80
N ILE A 206 0.33 3.07 8.03
CA ILE A 206 1.27 1.95 8.22
C ILE A 206 2.71 2.37 7.96
N TYR A 207 2.95 3.24 6.98
CA TYR A 207 4.26 3.87 6.79
C TYR A 207 4.75 4.53 8.09
N GLN A 208 3.89 5.30 8.77
CA GLN A 208 4.27 5.97 10.02
C GLN A 208 4.55 5.00 11.16
N VAL A 209 3.77 3.91 11.28
CA VAL A 209 4.03 2.86 12.28
C VAL A 209 5.39 2.19 11.99
N MET A 210 5.72 1.95 10.71
CA MET A 210 6.90 1.16 10.31
C MET A 210 8.19 1.97 10.12
N LYS A 211 8.13 3.32 10.02
CA LYS A 211 9.23 4.18 9.55
C LYS A 211 10.57 4.05 10.28
N ASN A 212 10.57 3.56 11.52
CA ASN A 212 11.78 3.41 12.33
C ASN A 212 12.36 1.98 12.31
N TYR A 213 11.71 1.03 11.61
CA TYR A 213 11.99 -0.40 11.72
C TYR A 213 12.38 -1.04 10.38
N LEU A 214 11.84 -0.54 9.27
CA LEU A 214 12.05 -1.11 7.93
C LEU A 214 12.89 -0.20 7.03
N PRO A 215 13.61 -0.76 6.04
CA PRO A 215 14.43 0.03 5.12
C PRO A 215 13.60 0.93 4.21
N LEU A 216 14.23 1.91 3.57
CA LEU A 216 13.55 2.93 2.76
C LEU A 216 12.69 2.33 1.65
N GLU A 217 13.16 1.27 1.00
CA GLU A 217 12.45 0.53 -0.04
C GLU A 217 11.12 -0.02 0.48
N SER A 218 11.11 -0.64 1.67
CA SER A 218 9.90 -1.06 2.38
C SER A 218 8.96 0.10 2.61
N LEU A 219 9.48 1.21 3.11
CA LEU A 219 8.67 2.36 3.46
C LEU A 219 8.00 2.99 2.23
N TYR A 220 8.66 3.00 1.08
CA TYR A 220 8.06 3.44 -0.18
C TYR A 220 6.98 2.48 -0.68
N MET A 221 7.22 1.16 -0.62
CA MET A 221 6.20 0.16 -0.94
C MET A 221 4.96 0.37 -0.05
N LEU A 222 5.15 0.49 1.27
CA LEU A 222 4.06 0.72 2.22
C LEU A 222 3.29 2.02 1.96
N ARG A 223 3.99 3.14 1.73
CA ARG A 223 3.36 4.46 1.63
C ARG A 223 2.63 4.71 0.31
N TYR A 224 2.96 3.97 -0.75
CA TYR A 224 2.50 4.29 -2.10
C TYR A 224 1.98 3.07 -2.89
N HIS A 225 1.77 1.90 -2.27
CA HIS A 225 1.23 0.73 -2.98
C HIS A 225 -0.22 0.90 -3.44
N SER A 226 -0.98 1.82 -2.83
CA SER A 226 -2.33 2.20 -3.30
C SER A 226 -2.32 3.38 -4.27
N PHE A 227 -1.17 3.95 -4.63
CA PHE A 227 -1.08 5.15 -5.47
C PHE A 227 -1.06 4.81 -6.97
N TYR A 228 -2.09 4.12 -7.45
CA TYR A 228 -2.17 3.58 -8.81
C TYR A 228 -2.05 4.63 -9.91
N ALA A 229 -2.62 5.82 -9.70
CA ALA A 229 -2.49 6.92 -10.64
C ALA A 229 -1.01 7.24 -10.94
N TRP A 230 -0.12 7.09 -9.96
CA TRP A 230 1.32 7.25 -10.17
C TRP A 230 1.98 5.97 -10.69
N HIS A 231 2.02 4.90 -9.89
CA HIS A 231 2.88 3.77 -10.23
C HIS A 231 2.38 2.96 -11.42
N ARG A 232 1.08 2.98 -11.73
CA ARG A 232 0.53 2.27 -12.91
C ARG A 232 0.35 3.19 -14.12
N HIS A 233 -0.10 4.42 -13.90
CA HIS A 233 -0.51 5.31 -14.99
C HIS A 233 0.46 6.47 -15.27
N GLY A 234 1.51 6.63 -14.46
CA GLY A 234 2.53 7.67 -14.63
C GLY A 234 2.03 9.10 -14.35
N ALA A 235 0.84 9.27 -13.78
CA ALA A 235 0.36 10.58 -13.36
C ALA A 235 1.18 11.10 -12.18
N TYR A 236 1.13 12.42 -11.95
CA TYR A 236 1.81 13.08 -10.83
C TYR A 236 3.35 13.00 -10.81
N ASP A 237 4.02 12.55 -11.88
CA ASP A 237 5.51 12.54 -11.93
C ASP A 237 6.12 13.94 -11.72
N TYR A 238 5.38 15.00 -12.06
CA TYR A 238 5.79 16.38 -11.81
C TYR A 238 5.86 16.77 -10.33
N LEU A 239 5.35 15.95 -9.41
CA LEU A 239 5.54 16.09 -7.96
C LEU A 239 6.71 15.25 -7.44
N CYS A 240 7.15 14.25 -8.21
CA CYS A 240 8.16 13.28 -7.82
C CYS A 240 9.58 13.89 -7.90
N ASN A 241 10.41 13.60 -6.90
CA ASN A 241 11.84 13.91 -6.93
C ASN A 241 12.67 12.69 -7.40
N ASP A 242 13.99 12.81 -7.41
CA ASP A 242 14.89 11.73 -7.84
C ASP A 242 14.77 10.47 -6.97
N GLN A 243 14.49 10.62 -5.66
CA GLN A 243 14.30 9.48 -4.76
C GLN A 243 13.02 8.74 -5.10
N ASP A 244 11.91 9.44 -5.34
CA ASP A 244 10.64 8.81 -5.71
C ASP A 244 10.77 7.99 -6.99
N ARG A 245 11.45 8.54 -8.01
CA ARG A 245 11.75 7.84 -9.26
C ARG A 245 12.67 6.64 -9.05
N ALA A 246 13.65 6.74 -8.16
CA ALA A 246 14.52 5.63 -7.81
C ALA A 246 13.79 4.52 -7.01
N MET A 247 12.73 4.86 -6.29
CA MET A 247 11.94 3.94 -5.48
C MET A 247 10.74 3.33 -6.21
N LEU A 248 10.28 3.94 -7.31
CA LEU A 248 9.21 3.42 -8.16
C LEU A 248 9.39 1.93 -8.55
N PRO A 249 10.60 1.46 -8.93
CA PRO A 249 10.81 0.04 -9.21
C PRO A 249 10.47 -0.89 -8.05
N TRP A 250 10.64 -0.45 -6.80
CA TRP A 250 10.28 -1.25 -5.62
C TRP A 250 8.77 -1.27 -5.37
N VAL A 251 8.10 -0.12 -5.53
CA VAL A 251 6.63 -0.02 -5.44
C VAL A 251 5.98 -0.91 -6.50
N LEU A 252 6.46 -0.80 -7.74
CA LEU A 252 6.09 -1.72 -8.79
C LEU A 252 6.35 -3.16 -8.34
N LYS A 253 7.57 -3.49 -7.85
CA LYS A 253 7.95 -4.86 -7.43
C LYS A 253 6.98 -5.49 -6.45
N PHE A 254 6.47 -4.69 -5.53
CA PHE A 254 5.52 -5.11 -4.52
C PHE A 254 4.11 -5.35 -5.06
N ASN A 255 3.63 -4.48 -5.93
CA ASN A 255 2.24 -4.43 -6.38
C ASN A 255 1.65 -5.79 -6.84
N PRO A 256 2.37 -6.65 -7.60
CA PRO A 256 1.86 -7.97 -7.96
C PRO A 256 1.62 -8.91 -6.79
N TYR A 257 2.37 -8.77 -5.69
CA TYR A 257 2.22 -9.59 -4.51
C TYR A 257 0.97 -9.24 -3.72
N ASP A 258 0.67 -7.94 -3.60
CA ASP A 258 -0.56 -7.47 -2.98
C ASP A 258 -1.79 -7.91 -3.82
N LEU A 259 -1.74 -7.69 -5.14
CA LEU A 259 -2.88 -7.94 -6.01
C LEU A 259 -3.17 -9.42 -6.29
N TYR A 260 -2.13 -10.21 -6.52
CA TYR A 260 -2.26 -11.52 -7.16
C TYR A 260 -1.87 -12.70 -6.26
N SER A 261 -1.47 -12.45 -5.01
CA SER A 261 -1.24 -13.53 -4.04
C SER A 261 -2.53 -14.16 -3.50
N LYS A 262 -3.71 -13.54 -3.77
CA LYS A 262 -5.06 -13.99 -3.40
C LYS A 262 -5.41 -15.34 -4.04
N GLY A 263 -4.83 -16.40 -3.51
CA GLY A 263 -4.93 -17.77 -4.01
C GLY A 263 -5.89 -18.63 -3.19
N HIS A 264 -6.26 -19.79 -3.74
CA HIS A 264 -7.15 -20.75 -3.07
C HIS A 264 -6.47 -21.55 -1.94
N ILE A 265 -5.13 -21.63 -1.93
CA ILE A 265 -4.41 -22.37 -0.89
C ILE A 265 -4.32 -21.48 0.36
N LYS A 266 -5.06 -21.86 1.40
CA LYS A 266 -5.02 -21.19 2.70
C LYS A 266 -3.66 -21.46 3.38
N PRO A 267 -2.96 -20.43 3.86
CA PRO A 267 -1.69 -20.60 4.56
C PRO A 267 -1.87 -21.39 5.86
N ASP A 268 -1.00 -22.37 6.13
CA ASP A 268 -1.00 -23.09 7.41
C ASP A 268 -0.28 -22.26 8.47
N PHE A 269 -1.06 -21.51 9.25
CA PHE A 269 -0.54 -20.64 10.30
C PHE A 269 0.40 -21.36 11.26
N ASN A 270 0.08 -22.59 11.69
CA ASN A 270 0.90 -23.29 12.69
C ASN A 270 2.27 -23.69 12.15
N GLN A 271 2.35 -24.02 10.85
CA GLN A 271 3.62 -24.32 10.19
C GLN A 271 4.43 -23.05 9.91
N LEU A 272 3.76 -21.95 9.58
CA LEU A 272 4.41 -20.69 9.23
C LEU A 272 4.88 -19.90 10.45
N LYS A 273 4.13 -19.95 11.55
CA LYS A 273 4.34 -19.10 12.72
C LYS A 273 5.80 -19.06 13.21
N PRO A 274 6.55 -20.17 13.34
CA PRO A 274 7.94 -20.13 13.80
C PRO A 274 8.84 -19.27 12.89
N TYR A 275 8.66 -19.34 11.57
CA TYR A 275 9.43 -18.51 10.63
C TYR A 275 9.12 -17.02 10.80
N TYR A 276 7.83 -16.68 10.98
CA TYR A 276 7.38 -15.31 11.15
C TYR A 276 7.73 -14.73 12.52
N ASP A 277 7.76 -15.55 13.58
CA ASP A 277 8.28 -15.16 14.89
C ASP A 277 9.75 -14.71 14.78
N ASP A 278 10.59 -15.53 14.13
CA ASP A 278 12.00 -15.19 13.87
C ASP A 278 12.15 -13.97 12.94
N LEU A 279 11.26 -13.82 11.95
CA LEU A 279 11.24 -12.67 11.05
C LEU A 279 10.90 -11.38 11.79
N PHE A 280 9.87 -11.39 12.63
CA PHE A 280 9.47 -10.17 13.33
C PHE A 280 10.48 -9.78 14.39
N ALA A 281 11.08 -10.74 15.10
CA ALA A 281 12.15 -10.46 16.06
C ALA A 281 13.41 -9.83 15.42
N GLU A 282 13.62 -10.00 14.12
CA GLU A 282 14.74 -9.37 13.39
C GLU A 282 14.52 -7.87 13.13
N PHE A 283 13.27 -7.45 12.89
CA PHE A 283 12.96 -6.08 12.45
C PHE A 283 12.26 -5.23 13.52
N PHE A 284 11.51 -5.86 14.42
CA PHE A 284 10.62 -5.16 15.34
C PHE A 284 10.94 -5.52 16.80
N PRO A 285 10.87 -4.54 17.72
CA PRO A 285 10.73 -4.83 19.15
C PRO A 285 9.45 -5.66 19.42
N ASP A 286 9.39 -6.29 20.60
CA ASP A 286 8.23 -7.10 21.01
C ASP A 286 6.88 -6.37 20.86
N LYS A 287 6.87 -5.06 21.12
CA LYS A 287 5.72 -4.18 20.90
C LYS A 287 6.18 -2.84 20.32
N ILE A 288 5.34 -2.27 19.46
CA ILE A 288 5.53 -0.95 18.86
C ILE A 288 4.27 -0.11 19.04
N ALA A 289 4.40 1.21 18.94
CA ALA A 289 3.28 2.14 19.02
C ALA A 289 2.45 2.13 17.72
N TRP A 290 1.12 2.10 17.87
CA TRP A 290 0.12 2.19 16.81
C TRP A 290 -0.73 3.44 17.04
#